data_AF-A0A4U1ED13-F1
#
_entry.id   AF-A0A4U1ED13-F1
#
_cell.length_a   1.000
_cell.length_b   1.000
_cell.length_c   1.000
_cell.angle_alpha   90.00
_cell.angle_beta   90.00
_cell.angle_gamma   90.00
#
_symmetry.space_group_name_H-M   'P 1'
#
loop_
_entity.id
_entity.type
_entity.pdbx_description
1 polymer ?
#
loop_
_entity_poly.entity_id
_entity_poly.type
_entity_poly.pdbx_seq_one_letter_code
_entity_poly.pdbx_strand_id
1 'polypeptide(L)'
;MQHPGTQRAEAFVRAFLKRSMPRMSRQAQEDHLQRKAVVLEYFTHRKQKEKKKKSKGLSAKQRRELRLFDINPEQQRYSLFLPLHELWKQYIRDLCNGLKPDMQPQMIQAKLLKADLHGAIVSVTKSKCPSYVGITGILLQETKHIFKIITKEDRLKGT
;
A
#
# COMPACT_ATOMS: atom_id res chain seq x y z
N MET A 1 -5.67 7.24 -65.43
CA MET A 1 -4.99 5.94 -65.22
C MET A 1 -5.13 5.57 -63.75
N GLN A 2 -6.06 4.68 -63.39
CA GLN A 2 -6.32 4.31 -61.98
C GLN A 2 -5.20 3.41 -61.46
N HIS A 3 -4.63 3.75 -60.29
CA HIS A 3 -3.53 3.00 -59.68
C HIS A 3 -3.97 1.61 -59.19
N PRO A 4 -3.17 0.54 -59.40
CA PRO A 4 -3.55 -0.84 -59.07
C PRO A 4 -3.84 -1.08 -57.58
N GLY A 5 -3.33 -0.23 -56.68
CA GLY A 5 -3.61 -0.30 -55.24
C GLY A 5 -5.05 0.09 -54.86
N THR A 6 -5.65 1.03 -55.60
CA THR A 6 -7.01 1.52 -55.33
C THR A 6 -8.07 0.46 -55.65
N GLN A 7 -7.87 -0.30 -56.73
CA GLN A 7 -8.79 -1.37 -57.13
C GLN A 7 -8.83 -2.51 -56.10
N ARG A 8 -7.69 -2.83 -55.49
CA ARG A 8 -7.62 -3.86 -54.45
C ARG A 8 -8.31 -3.42 -53.15
N ALA A 9 -8.19 -2.14 -52.80
CA ALA A 9 -8.84 -1.58 -51.62
C ALA A 9 -10.37 -1.52 -51.79
N GLU A 10 -10.85 -1.09 -52.95
CA GLU A 10 -12.29 -1.08 -53.27
C GLU A 10 -12.90 -2.49 -53.27
N ALA A 11 -12.19 -3.47 -53.85
CA ALA A 11 -12.62 -4.86 -53.84
C ALA A 11 -12.76 -5.40 -52.41
N PHE A 12 -11.82 -5.08 -51.52
CA PHE A 12 -11.87 -5.47 -50.12
C PHE A 12 -13.06 -4.83 -49.38
N VAL A 13 -13.25 -3.51 -49.52
CA VAL A 13 -14.34 -2.80 -48.83
C VAL A 13 -15.70 -3.31 -49.29
N ARG A 14 -15.88 -3.56 -50.60
CA ARG A 14 -17.11 -4.16 -51.14
C ARG A 14 -17.36 -5.57 -50.59
N ALA A 15 -16.34 -6.41 -50.53
CA ALA A 15 -16.46 -7.76 -49.95
C ALA A 15 -16.82 -7.71 -48.45
N PHE A 16 -16.20 -6.79 -47.71
CA PHE A 16 -16.46 -6.60 -46.28
C PHE A 16 -17.91 -6.15 -46.02
N LEU A 17 -18.40 -5.14 -46.73
CA LEU A 17 -19.77 -4.66 -46.56
C LEU A 17 -20.82 -5.73 -46.90
N LYS A 18 -20.58 -6.50 -47.97
CA LYS A 18 -21.46 -7.62 -48.35
C LYS A 18 -21.53 -8.70 -47.27
N ARG A 19 -20.40 -9.00 -46.62
CA ARG A 19 -20.33 -9.99 -45.54
C ARG A 19 -21.00 -9.48 -44.25
N SER A 20 -20.74 -8.23 -43.88
CA SER A 20 -21.16 -7.69 -42.58
C SER A 20 -22.61 -7.18 -42.59
N MET A 21 -23.17 -6.82 -43.76
CA MET A 21 -24.52 -6.25 -43.88
C MET A 21 -25.37 -6.98 -44.94
N PRO A 22 -25.73 -8.27 -44.72
CA PRO A 22 -26.38 -9.11 -45.73
C PRO A 22 -27.83 -8.74 -46.05
N ARG A 23 -28.51 -7.98 -45.17
CA ARG A 23 -29.91 -7.56 -45.33
C ARG A 23 -30.07 -6.22 -46.07
N MET A 24 -28.97 -5.53 -46.40
CA MET A 24 -29.01 -4.26 -47.12
C MET A 24 -29.00 -4.48 -48.64
N SER A 25 -29.80 -3.70 -49.37
CA SER A 25 -29.78 -3.71 -50.84
C SER A 25 -28.45 -3.14 -51.36
N ARG A 26 -28.03 -3.56 -52.57
CA ARG A 26 -26.77 -3.08 -53.16
C ARG A 26 -26.74 -1.56 -53.34
N GLN A 27 -27.86 -0.95 -53.73
CA GLN A 27 -27.97 0.51 -53.85
C GLN A 27 -27.73 1.22 -52.50
N ALA A 28 -28.29 0.69 -51.41
CA ALA A 28 -28.06 1.25 -50.08
C ALA A 28 -26.62 1.09 -49.59
N GLN A 29 -25.90 0.05 -50.03
CA GLN A 29 -24.47 -0.13 -49.74
C GLN A 29 -23.60 0.90 -50.46
N GLU A 30 -23.89 1.17 -51.74
CA GLU A 30 -23.17 2.14 -52.57
C GLU A 30 -23.39 3.59 -52.06
N ASP A 31 -24.62 3.93 -51.68
CA ASP A 31 -24.94 5.22 -51.07
C ASP A 31 -24.20 5.45 -49.75
N HIS A 32 -24.01 4.40 -48.94
CA HIS A 32 -23.29 4.52 -47.67
C HIS A 32 -21.79 4.77 -47.87
N LEU A 33 -21.21 4.23 -48.94
CA LEU A 33 -19.81 4.47 -49.33
C LEU A 33 -19.58 5.91 -49.80
N GLN A 34 -20.58 6.53 -50.43
CA GLN A 34 -20.50 7.90 -50.91
C GLN A 34 -20.75 8.96 -49.83
N ARG A 35 -21.28 8.58 -48.66
CA ARG A 35 -21.47 9.50 -47.54
C ARG A 35 -20.12 9.86 -46.91
N LYS A 36 -19.67 11.09 -47.14
CA LYS A 36 -18.54 11.68 -46.40
C LYS A 36 -18.94 11.85 -44.93
N ALA A 37 -18.33 11.08 -44.04
CA ALA A 37 -18.52 11.25 -42.60
C ALA A 37 -17.94 12.61 -42.18
N VAL A 38 -18.77 13.47 -41.61
CA VAL A 38 -18.32 14.71 -40.95
C VAL A 38 -17.83 14.33 -39.57
N VAL A 39 -16.51 14.30 -39.37
CA VAL A 39 -15.91 14.12 -38.04
C VAL A 39 -16.01 15.45 -37.31
N LEU A 40 -16.97 15.57 -36.39
CA LEU A 40 -17.05 16.71 -35.48
C LEU A 40 -15.95 16.57 -34.42
N GLU A 41 -15.02 17.52 -34.37
CA GLU A 41 -13.96 17.55 -33.36
C GLU A 41 -14.55 17.79 -31.96
N TYR A 42 -14.54 16.75 -31.13
CA TYR A 42 -14.99 16.83 -29.73
C TYR A 42 -13.87 17.40 -28.86
N PHE A 43 -13.87 18.72 -28.63
CA PHE A 43 -12.95 19.36 -27.70
C PHE A 43 -13.36 19.07 -26.25
N THR A 44 -12.61 18.21 -25.56
CA THR A 44 -12.76 18.04 -24.10
C THR A 44 -12.20 19.27 -23.39
N HIS A 45 -13.08 20.14 -22.86
CA HIS A 45 -12.64 21.20 -21.95
C HIS A 45 -12.05 20.56 -20.68
N ARG A 46 -10.71 20.53 -20.59
CA ARG A 46 -10.01 20.12 -19.36
C ARG A 46 -10.29 21.14 -18.26
N LYS A 47 -11.22 20.84 -17.35
CA LYS A 47 -11.37 21.59 -16.09
C LYS A 47 -10.03 21.60 -15.35
N GLN A 48 -9.47 22.78 -15.10
CA GLN A 48 -8.29 22.91 -14.25
C GLN A 48 -8.64 22.41 -12.84
N LYS A 49 -7.99 21.32 -12.40
CA LYS A 49 -8.12 20.86 -11.02
C LYS A 49 -7.49 21.89 -10.10
N GLU A 50 -8.30 22.58 -9.31
CA GLU A 50 -7.80 23.40 -8.21
C GLU A 50 -6.96 22.54 -7.28
N LYS A 51 -5.71 22.95 -7.03
CA LYS A 51 -4.82 22.27 -6.11
C LYS A 51 -5.36 22.46 -4.70
N LYS A 52 -6.08 21.46 -4.17
CA LYS A 52 -6.49 21.43 -2.76
C LYS A 52 -5.26 21.67 -1.88
N LYS A 53 -5.26 22.75 -1.11
CA LYS A 53 -4.23 23.02 -0.11
C LYS A 53 -4.29 21.89 0.92
N LYS A 54 -3.30 21.00 0.91
CA LYS A 54 -3.17 19.98 1.95
C LYS A 54 -2.96 20.70 3.28
N SER A 55 -3.69 20.31 4.32
CA SER A 55 -3.42 20.77 5.69
C SER A 55 -1.94 20.51 5.99
N LYS A 56 -1.17 21.57 6.27
CA LYS A 56 0.21 21.41 6.72
C LYS A 56 0.16 20.73 8.09
N GLY A 57 0.52 19.45 8.14
CA GLY A 57 0.71 18.76 9.41
C GLY A 57 1.86 19.37 10.20
N LEU A 58 1.97 19.02 11.48
CA LEU A 58 3.07 19.46 12.33
C LEU A 58 4.42 19.06 11.73
N SER A 59 5.31 20.05 11.61
CA SER A 59 6.72 19.84 11.24
C SER A 59 7.45 19.00 12.29
N ALA A 60 8.59 18.41 11.92
CA ALA A 60 9.43 17.67 12.85
C ALA A 60 9.87 18.52 14.06
N LYS A 61 10.13 19.82 13.85
CA LYS A 61 10.46 20.77 14.94
C LYS A 61 9.30 20.91 15.92
N GLN A 62 8.09 21.15 15.40
CA GLN A 62 6.88 21.27 16.23
C GLN A 62 6.57 19.98 16.99
N ARG A 63 6.77 18.80 16.39
CA ARG A 63 6.54 17.52 17.08
C ARG A 63 7.50 17.28 18.25
N ARG A 64 8.75 17.73 18.12
CA ARG A 64 9.76 17.67 19.20
C ARG A 64 9.42 18.64 20.33
N GLU A 65 9.01 19.85 19.98
CA GLU A 65 8.60 20.88 20.94
C GLU A 65 7.38 20.43 21.76
N LEU A 66 6.42 19.78 21.11
CA LEU A 66 5.24 19.20 21.77
C LEU A 66 5.50 17.89 22.52
N ARG A 67 6.73 17.36 22.48
CA ARG A 67 7.10 16.07 23.13
C ARG A 67 6.11 14.94 22.84
N LEU A 68 5.55 14.92 21.63
CA LEU A 68 4.44 14.02 21.24
C LEU A 68 4.75 12.53 21.39
N PHE A 69 6.02 12.16 21.48
CA PHE A 69 6.49 10.79 21.55
C PHE A 69 7.29 10.50 22.82
N ASP A 70 7.33 11.44 23.76
CA ASP A 70 8.02 11.25 25.03
C ASP A 70 7.05 10.69 26.05
N ILE A 71 7.48 9.62 26.71
CA ILE A 71 6.75 9.02 27.82
C ILE A 71 7.19 9.77 29.08
N ASN A 72 6.24 10.28 29.86
CA ASN A 72 6.55 10.99 31.10
C ASN A 72 7.44 10.11 32.00
N PRO A 73 8.51 10.64 32.60
CA PRO A 73 9.44 9.86 33.43
C PRO A 73 8.74 9.05 34.54
N GLU A 74 7.69 9.60 35.13
CA GLU A 74 6.89 8.94 36.17
C GLU A 74 6.19 7.66 35.68
N GLN A 75 5.90 7.61 34.37
CA GLN A 75 5.22 6.50 33.71
C GLN A 75 6.20 5.50 33.09
N GLN A 76 7.51 5.75 33.15
CA GLN A 76 8.54 4.83 32.64
C GLN A 76 8.83 3.69 33.61
N ARG A 77 7.78 3.10 34.19
CA ARG A 77 7.88 1.94 35.07
C ARG A 77 7.51 0.68 34.31
N TYR A 78 8.43 -0.29 34.25
CA TYR A 78 8.25 -1.57 33.58
C TYR A 78 6.97 -2.28 34.03
N SER A 79 6.67 -2.23 35.33
CA SER A 79 5.48 -2.85 35.92
C SER A 79 4.17 -2.35 35.32
N LEU A 80 4.10 -1.08 34.89
CA LEU A 80 2.90 -0.50 34.29
C LEU A 80 2.60 -1.07 32.90
N PHE A 81 3.62 -1.60 32.22
CA PHE A 81 3.51 -2.16 30.87
C PHE A 81 3.40 -3.68 30.85
N LEU A 82 3.42 -4.36 32.01
CA LEU A 82 3.16 -5.79 32.08
C LEU A 82 1.77 -6.18 31.53
N PRO A 83 0.67 -5.46 31.83
CA PRO A 83 -0.63 -5.77 31.22
C PRO A 83 -0.62 -5.65 29.69
N LEU A 84 0.16 -4.72 29.13
CA LEU A 84 0.33 -4.58 27.69
C LEU A 84 1.02 -5.83 27.09
N HIS A 85 2.02 -6.37 27.80
CA HIS A 85 2.65 -7.62 27.39
C HIS A 85 1.69 -8.83 27.47
N GLU A 86 0.87 -8.91 28.52
CA GLU A 86 -0.16 -9.96 28.61
C GLU A 86 -1.17 -9.90 27.46
N LEU A 87 -1.62 -8.69 27.12
CA LEU A 87 -2.50 -8.46 25.97
C LEU A 87 -1.84 -8.91 24.66
N TRP A 88 -0.56 -8.56 24.46
CA TRP A 88 0.18 -8.97 23.28
C TRP A 88 0.31 -10.50 23.18
N LYS A 89 0.53 -11.20 24.30
CA LYS A 89 0.55 -12.68 24.31
C LYS A 89 -0.79 -13.28 23.89
N GLN A 90 -1.90 -12.72 24.36
CA GLN A 90 -3.24 -13.17 23.93
C GLN A 90 -3.44 -12.91 22.44
N TYR A 91 -3.11 -11.71 21.97
CA TYR A 91 -3.18 -11.34 20.56
C TYR A 91 -2.41 -12.31 19.65
N ILE A 92 -1.17 -12.67 19.99
CA ILE A 92 -0.38 -13.60 19.18
C ILE A 92 -0.97 -15.02 19.21
N ARG A 93 -1.49 -15.49 20.36
CA ARG A 93 -2.17 -16.80 20.44
C ARG A 93 -3.38 -16.85 19.50
N ASP A 94 -4.17 -15.78 19.50
CA ASP A 94 -5.36 -15.66 18.66
C ASP A 94 -4.97 -15.54 17.17
N LEU A 95 -3.96 -14.72 16.86
CA LEU A 95 -3.44 -14.56 15.49
C LEU A 95 -2.93 -15.89 14.92
N CYS A 96 -2.28 -16.71 15.74
CA CYS A 96 -1.78 -18.03 15.35
C CYS A 96 -2.86 -19.13 15.37
N ASN A 97 -4.09 -18.86 15.84
CA ASN A 97 -5.16 -19.84 16.08
C ASN A 97 -4.73 -20.98 17.03
N GLY A 98 -3.93 -20.62 18.05
CA GLY A 98 -3.25 -21.55 18.93
C GLY A 98 -1.96 -22.11 18.31
N LEU A 99 -0.86 -22.05 19.06
CA LEU A 99 0.44 -22.61 18.66
C LEU A 99 0.39 -24.14 18.79
N LYS A 100 -0.19 -24.81 17.79
CA LYS A 100 -0.21 -26.28 17.72
C LYS A 100 1.16 -26.79 17.23
N PRO A 101 1.61 -27.97 17.69
CA PRO A 101 2.90 -28.53 17.29
C PRO A 101 3.03 -28.81 15.78
N ASP A 102 1.90 -28.94 15.08
CA ASP A 102 1.84 -29.20 13.63
C ASP A 102 1.83 -27.91 12.77
N MET A 103 2.00 -26.74 13.38
CA MET A 103 2.03 -25.49 12.62
C MET A 103 3.32 -25.34 11.81
N GLN A 104 3.16 -25.11 10.51
CA GLN A 104 4.29 -24.79 9.64
C GLN A 104 4.98 -23.48 10.07
N PRO A 105 6.30 -23.49 10.34
CA PRO A 105 7.04 -22.31 10.76
C PRO A 105 6.93 -21.12 9.79
N GLN A 106 6.86 -21.41 8.48
CA GLN A 106 6.70 -20.41 7.43
C GLN A 106 5.39 -19.62 7.56
N MET A 107 4.31 -20.29 7.98
CA MET A 107 3.01 -19.65 8.22
C MET A 107 3.09 -18.71 9.43
N ILE A 108 3.77 -19.12 10.51
CA ILE A 108 3.96 -18.30 11.70
C ILE A 108 4.79 -17.05 11.34
N GLN A 109 5.88 -17.23 10.59
CA GLN A 109 6.72 -16.13 10.13
C GLN A 109 5.93 -15.11 9.30
N ALA A 110 5.10 -15.57 8.36
CA ALA A 110 4.28 -14.70 7.52
C ALA A 110 3.24 -13.90 8.33
N LYS A 111 2.69 -14.49 9.39
CA LYS A 111 1.78 -13.80 10.32
C LYS A 111 2.51 -12.76 11.15
N LEU A 112 3.66 -13.12 11.72
CA LEU A 112 4.49 -12.21 12.53
C LEU A 112 5.00 -11.00 11.74
N LEU A 113 5.30 -11.17 10.45
CA LEU A 113 5.74 -10.07 9.59
C LEU A 113 4.69 -8.94 9.47
N LYS A 114 3.41 -9.27 9.64
CA LYS A 114 2.29 -8.33 9.57
C LYS A 114 1.71 -8.00 10.94
N ALA A 115 2.20 -8.64 11.99
CA ALA A 115 1.69 -8.49 13.33
C ALA A 115 2.16 -7.17 13.95
N ASP A 116 1.36 -6.66 14.87
CA ASP A 116 1.79 -5.58 15.74
C ASP A 116 2.75 -6.12 16.82
N LEU A 117 3.88 -5.45 17.04
CA LEU A 117 4.91 -5.82 18.00
C LEU A 117 4.91 -4.94 19.27
N HIS A 118 4.01 -3.95 19.38
CA HIS A 118 3.88 -3.15 20.60
C HIS A 118 3.42 -4.06 21.74
N GLY A 119 4.16 -4.07 22.85
CA GLY A 119 3.98 -5.00 23.97
C GLY A 119 4.79 -6.30 23.86
N ALA A 120 5.49 -6.55 22.75
CA ALA A 120 6.38 -7.68 22.61
C ALA A 120 7.61 -7.53 23.52
N ILE A 121 8.07 -8.62 24.12
CA ILE A 121 9.39 -8.65 24.76
C ILE A 121 10.43 -8.92 23.67
N VAL A 122 11.37 -8.00 23.52
CA VAL A 122 12.45 -8.09 22.54
C VAL A 122 13.80 -8.10 23.25
N SER A 123 14.75 -8.84 22.69
CA SER A 123 16.13 -8.89 23.16
C SER A 123 17.09 -8.67 21.99
N VAL A 124 18.06 -7.77 22.17
CA VAL A 124 19.05 -7.48 21.12
C VAL A 124 20.16 -8.52 21.19
N THR A 125 20.17 -9.46 20.26
CA THR A 125 21.18 -10.53 20.21
C THR A 125 22.44 -10.13 19.44
N LYS A 126 22.31 -9.29 18.41
CA LYS A 126 23.41 -8.80 17.57
C LYS A 126 23.17 -7.35 17.17
N SER A 127 24.21 -6.52 17.25
CA SER A 127 24.17 -5.13 16.80
C SER A 127 25.56 -4.67 16.37
N LYS A 128 25.62 -3.68 15.48
CA LYS A 128 26.88 -3.01 15.12
C LYS A 128 27.48 -2.26 16.32
N CYS A 129 26.64 -1.77 17.22
CA CYS A 129 27.07 -1.13 18.46
C CYS A 129 27.06 -2.16 19.59
N PRO A 130 28.21 -2.52 20.19
CA PRO A 130 28.27 -3.50 21.28
C PRO A 130 27.43 -3.10 22.50
N SER A 131 27.24 -1.80 22.75
CA SER A 131 26.45 -1.30 23.88
C SER A 131 24.95 -1.65 23.81
N TYR A 132 24.44 -1.99 22.63
CA TYR A 132 23.04 -2.39 22.45
C TYR A 132 22.81 -3.88 22.67
N VAL A 133 23.86 -4.70 22.57
CA VAL A 133 23.75 -6.15 22.71
C VAL A 133 23.37 -6.49 24.16
N GLY A 134 22.43 -7.42 24.32
CA GLY A 134 21.93 -7.87 25.62
C GLY A 134 20.79 -7.03 26.21
N ILE A 135 20.47 -5.87 25.64
CA ILE A 135 19.33 -5.09 26.10
C ILE A 135 18.04 -5.88 25.83
N THR A 136 17.24 -6.07 26.88
CA THR A 136 15.97 -6.79 26.83
C THR A 136 14.88 -5.96 27.48
N GLY A 137 13.70 -5.89 26.86
CA GLY A 137 12.61 -5.07 27.34
C GLY A 137 11.31 -5.23 26.57
N ILE A 138 10.25 -4.56 27.04
CA ILE A 138 8.96 -4.51 26.34
C ILE A 138 9.03 -3.38 25.31
N LEU A 139 8.62 -3.66 24.07
CA LEU A 139 8.55 -2.66 23.00
C LEU A 139 7.34 -1.73 23.21
N LEU A 140 7.60 -0.43 23.35
CA LEU A 140 6.55 0.58 23.57
C LEU A 140 6.26 1.43 22.35
N GLN A 141 7.26 1.69 21.51
CA GLN A 141 7.09 2.52 20.33
C GLN A 141 7.99 2.03 19.20
N GLU A 142 7.40 1.79 18.05
CA GLU A 142 8.10 1.60 16.79
C GLU A 142 8.08 2.91 15.98
N THR A 143 9.26 3.32 15.51
CA THR A 143 9.40 4.37 14.50
C THR A 143 10.24 3.84 13.35
N LYS A 144 10.33 4.58 12.24
CA LYS A 144 10.97 4.13 10.99
C LYS A 144 12.32 3.42 11.18
N HIS A 145 13.13 3.83 12.15
CA HIS A 145 14.47 3.29 12.38
C HIS A 145 14.83 3.09 13.86
N ILE A 146 13.87 3.26 14.79
CA ILE A 146 14.15 3.21 16.23
C ILE A 146 13.04 2.45 16.92
N PHE A 147 13.45 1.50 17.76
CA PHE A 147 12.58 0.81 18.69
C PHE A 147 12.80 1.37 20.10
N LYS A 148 11.75 1.89 20.74
CA LYS A 148 11.82 2.31 22.15
C LYS A 148 11.34 1.16 23.03
N ILE A 149 12.24 0.67 23.88
CA ILE A 149 12.01 -0.45 24.78
C ILE A 149 12.15 -0.03 26.23
N ILE A 150 11.27 -0.51 27.10
CA ILE A 150 11.37 -0.32 28.56
C ILE A 150 12.04 -1.56 29.17
N THR A 151 13.15 -1.34 29.87
CA THR A 151 13.89 -2.42 30.55
C THR A 151 13.35 -2.65 31.96
N LYS A 152 13.75 -3.75 32.60
CA LYS A 152 13.32 -4.09 33.97
C LYS A 152 13.83 -3.10 35.02
N GLU A 153 14.86 -2.33 34.69
CA GLU A 153 15.44 -1.29 35.54
C GLU A 153 14.69 0.05 35.43
N ASP A 154 13.47 0.06 34.88
CA ASP A 154 12.66 1.27 34.66
C ASP A 154 13.36 2.32 33.77
N ARG A 155 14.14 1.85 32.78
CA ARG A 155 14.84 2.72 31.83
C ARG A 155 14.33 2.53 30.42
N LEU A 156 13.94 3.64 29.79
CA LEU A 156 13.61 3.66 28.37
C LEU A 156 14.89 3.70 27.53
N LYS A 157 15.03 2.76 26.59
CA LYS A 157 16.17 2.67 25.66
C LYS A 157 15.65 2.76 24.23
N GLY A 158 16.34 3.53 23.39
CA GLY A 158 16.12 3.55 21.94
C GLY A 158 17.22 2.74 21.26
N THR A 159 16.85 1.66 20.57
CA THR A 159 17.77 0.83 19.78
C THR A 159 17.53 1.00 18.29
#